data_AF-A0A7S2B8T9-F1
#
_entry.id   AF-A0A7S2B8T9-F1
#
_cell.length_a   1.000
_cell.length_b   1.000
_cell.length_c   1.000
_cell.angle_alpha   90.00
_cell.angle_beta   90.00
_cell.angle_gamma   90.00
#
_symmetry.space_group_name_H-M   'P 1'
#
loop_
_entity.id
_entity.type
_entity.pdbx_description
1 polymer ?
#
loop_
_entity_poly.entity_id
_entity_poly.type
_entity_poly.pdbx_seq_one_letter_code
_entity_poly.pdbx_strand_id
1 'polypeptide(L)'
;MDDMVRKVIAEEQVEEGGALPVYTSSVQIFAYIKNSIKRCTALTSGQTFFNLHKEFKACLANYVEILRQKMTTAAGGSKVLPEGAEKDICYVVNTAEYCSDTVPQLEEMVKSK
;
A
#
# COMPACT_ATOMS: atom_id res chain seq x y z
N MET A 1 9.08 -8.92 -3.87
CA MET A 1 8.52 -7.55 -3.79
C MET A 1 8.99 -6.81 -2.53
N ASP A 2 9.51 -7.54 -1.56
CA ASP A 2 9.93 -7.04 -0.26
C ASP A 2 10.97 -5.91 -0.32
N ASP A 3 11.99 -6.03 -1.17
CA ASP A 3 12.99 -4.95 -1.34
C ASP A 3 12.36 -3.66 -1.89
N MET A 4 11.38 -3.78 -2.78
CA MET A 4 10.62 -2.63 -3.29
C MET A 4 9.82 -1.99 -2.16
N VAL A 5 9.10 -2.79 -1.36
CA VAL A 5 8.35 -2.29 -0.19
C VAL A 5 9.28 -1.57 0.80
N ARG A 6 10.43 -2.16 1.12
CA ARG A 6 11.42 -1.54 2.01
C ARG A 6 11.90 -0.19 1.48
N LYS A 7 12.19 -0.12 0.18
CA LYS A 7 12.67 1.11 -0.46
C LYS A 7 11.62 2.22 -0.41
N VAL A 8 10.38 1.93 -0.81
CA VAL A 8 9.30 2.95 -0.85
C VAL A 8 8.90 3.43 0.55
N ILE A 9 9.06 2.57 1.58
CA ILE A 9 8.86 2.95 2.98
C ILE A 9 10.01 3.85 3.48
N ALA A 10 11.25 3.57 3.08
CA ALA A 10 12.40 4.38 3.48
C ALA A 10 12.39 5.79 2.87
N GLU A 11 11.84 5.92 1.66
CA GLU A 11 11.66 7.18 0.93
C GLU A 11 10.26 7.79 1.15
N GLU A 12 9.50 7.28 2.13
CA GLU A 12 8.11 7.66 2.35
C GLU A 12 7.99 9.14 2.75
N GLN A 13 7.00 9.80 2.14
CA GLN A 13 6.59 11.16 2.43
C GLN A 13 5.06 11.18 2.52
N VAL A 14 4.50 12.32 2.90
CA VAL A 14 3.05 12.54 2.86
C VAL A 14 2.73 13.28 1.57
N GLU A 15 1.87 12.69 0.75
CA GLU A 15 1.33 13.31 -0.46
C GLU A 15 0.08 14.10 -0.08
N GLU A 16 0.17 15.43 -0.12
CA GLU A 16 -0.92 16.35 0.24
C GLU A 16 -1.73 16.83 -1.00
N GLY A 17 -1.39 16.36 -2.20
CA GLY A 17 -2.00 16.82 -3.46
C GLY A 17 -3.39 16.26 -3.77
N GLY A 18 -3.90 15.35 -2.95
CA GLY A 18 -5.20 14.69 -3.10
C GLY A 18 -6.31 15.27 -2.23
N ALA A 19 -7.45 14.58 -2.18
CA ALA A 19 -8.57 14.94 -1.29
C ALA A 19 -8.20 14.82 0.19
N LEU A 20 -7.36 13.84 0.52
CA LEU A 20 -6.81 13.61 1.86
C LEU A 20 -5.31 13.32 1.76
N PRO A 21 -4.51 13.75 2.75
CA PRO A 21 -3.08 13.45 2.80
C PRO A 21 -2.84 11.97 3.07
N VAL A 22 -2.02 11.32 2.24
CA VAL A 22 -1.71 9.88 2.30
C VAL A 22 -0.21 9.62 2.23
N TYR A 23 0.26 8.48 2.69
CA TYR A 23 1.65 8.09 2.51
C TYR A 23 1.95 7.76 1.05
N THR A 24 3.01 8.35 0.49
CA THR A 24 3.45 8.12 -0.91
C THR A 24 3.76 6.65 -1.19
N SER A 25 4.15 5.89 -0.17
CA SER A 25 4.40 4.45 -0.27
C SER A 25 3.19 3.68 -0.81
N SER A 26 1.96 4.07 -0.44
CA SER A 26 0.74 3.43 -0.94
C SER A 26 0.61 3.65 -2.45
N VAL A 27 0.71 4.90 -2.92
CA VAL A 27 0.65 5.26 -4.34
C VAL A 27 1.69 4.47 -5.14
N GLN A 28 2.92 4.40 -4.65
CA GLN A 28 4.02 3.71 -5.30
C GLN A 28 3.83 2.18 -5.35
N ILE A 29 3.38 1.55 -4.26
CA ILE A 29 3.10 0.10 -4.21
C ILE A 29 2.00 -0.26 -5.22
N PHE A 30 0.90 0.49 -5.23
CA PHE A 30 -0.20 0.24 -6.17
C PHE A 30 0.24 0.46 -7.62
N ALA A 31 1.02 1.52 -7.90
CA ALA A 31 1.58 1.74 -9.23
C ALA A 31 2.48 0.59 -9.67
N TYR A 32 3.33 0.07 -8.77
CA TYR A 32 4.18 -1.08 -9.05
C TYR A 32 3.37 -2.34 -9.37
N ILE A 33 2.32 -2.63 -8.59
CA ILE A 33 1.42 -3.77 -8.83
C ILE A 33 0.72 -3.62 -10.18
N LYS A 34 0.08 -2.47 -10.46
CA LYS A 34 -0.58 -2.17 -11.74
C LYS A 34 0.36 -2.39 -12.94
N ASN A 35 1.59 -1.89 -12.84
CA ASN A 35 2.59 -2.04 -13.90
C ASN A 35 3.07 -3.48 -14.06
N SER A 36 3.17 -4.23 -12.95
CA SER A 36 3.52 -5.65 -12.97
C SER A 36 2.44 -6.50 -13.63
N ILE A 37 1.15 -6.21 -13.38
CA ILE A 37 0.01 -6.84 -14.08
C ILE A 37 0.11 -6.58 -15.58
N LYS A 38 0.27 -5.30 -15.99
CA LYS A 38 0.35 -4.92 -17.41
C LYS A 38 1.48 -5.66 -18.13
N ARG A 39 2.68 -5.70 -17.55
CA ARG A 39 3.84 -6.38 -18.15
C ARG A 39 3.67 -7.90 -18.20
N CYS A 40 3.17 -8.52 -17.13
CA CYS A 40 2.99 -9.96 -17.08
C CYS A 40 1.95 -10.42 -18.09
N THR A 41 0.79 -9.75 -18.12
CA THR A 41 -0.33 -10.10 -19.00
C THR A 41 -0.09 -9.80 -20.48
N ALA A 42 0.91 -8.97 -20.81
CA ALA A 42 1.41 -8.84 -22.18
C ALA A 42 2.15 -10.09 -22.69
N LEU A 43 2.59 -10.98 -21.78
CA LEU A 43 3.33 -12.21 -22.10
C LEU A 43 2.54 -13.47 -21.79
N THR A 44 1.79 -13.49 -20.68
CA THR A 44 1.01 -14.65 -20.23
C THR A 44 -0.04 -14.25 -19.18
N SER A 45 -1.21 -14.89 -19.23
CA SER A 45 -2.26 -14.82 -18.19
C SER A 45 -2.47 -16.14 -17.45
N GLY A 46 -1.61 -17.15 -17.69
CA GLY A 46 -1.72 -18.47 -17.09
C GLY A 46 -1.05 -18.59 -15.70
N GLN A 47 -0.40 -19.74 -15.45
CA GLN A 47 0.19 -20.06 -14.15
C GLN A 47 1.18 -19.01 -13.62
N THR A 48 1.94 -18.35 -14.51
CA THR A 48 2.88 -17.29 -14.12
C THR A 48 2.15 -16.09 -13.53
N PHE A 49 1.07 -15.65 -14.17
CA PHE A 49 0.25 -14.55 -13.66
C PHE A 49 -0.45 -14.95 -12.35
N PHE A 50 -0.90 -16.21 -12.27
CA PHE A 50 -1.46 -16.75 -11.03
C PHE A 50 -0.46 -16.72 -9.87
N ASN A 51 0.78 -17.15 -10.10
CA ASN A 51 1.84 -17.07 -9.09
C ASN A 51 2.14 -15.61 -8.72
N LEU A 52 2.18 -14.71 -9.71
CA LEU A 52 2.43 -13.29 -9.48
C LEU A 52 1.33 -12.63 -8.62
N HIS A 53 0.06 -13.00 -8.78
CA HIS A 53 -0.99 -12.44 -7.92
C HIS A 53 -0.82 -12.83 -6.45
N LYS A 54 -0.23 -14.01 -6.16
CA LYS A 54 0.05 -14.44 -4.78
C LYS A 54 1.10 -13.54 -4.15
N GLU A 55 2.11 -13.13 -4.92
CA GLU A 55 3.10 -12.15 -4.49
C GLU A 55 2.48 -10.78 -4.23
N PHE A 56 1.51 -10.33 -5.04
CA PHE A 56 0.77 -9.10 -4.74
C PHE A 56 0.02 -9.19 -3.41
N LYS A 57 -0.66 -10.32 -3.14
CA LYS A 57 -1.35 -10.55 -1.88
C LYS A 57 -0.38 -10.50 -0.69
N ALA A 58 0.77 -11.17 -0.79
CA ALA A 58 1.79 -11.16 0.26
C ALA A 58 2.36 -9.75 0.48
N CYS A 59 2.63 -9.01 -0.60
CA CYS A 59 3.10 -7.62 -0.56
C CYS A 59 2.12 -6.71 0.18
N LEU A 60 0.82 -6.77 -0.16
CA LEU A 60 -0.22 -5.98 0.50
C LEU A 60 -0.40 -6.37 1.97
N ALA A 61 -0.32 -7.67 2.30
CA ALA A 61 -0.38 -8.12 3.70
C ALA A 61 0.79 -7.57 4.52
N ASN A 62 2.01 -7.60 3.98
CA ASN A 62 3.17 -7.00 4.62
C ASN A 62 3.01 -5.47 4.81
N TYR A 63 2.45 -4.78 3.80
CA TYR A 63 2.19 -3.36 3.90
C TYR A 63 1.16 -3.00 4.99
N VAL A 64 0.13 -3.84 5.17
CA VAL A 64 -0.82 -3.68 6.29
C VAL A 64 -0.11 -3.76 7.63
N GLU A 65 0.80 -4.71 7.82
CA GLU A 65 1.57 -4.81 9.07
C GLU A 65 2.45 -3.59 9.32
N ILE A 66 3.04 -3.02 8.27
CA ILE A 66 3.82 -1.77 8.37
C ILE A 66 2.92 -0.60 8.82
N LEU A 67 1.72 -0.47 8.24
CA LEU A 67 0.76 0.57 8.64
C LEU A 67 0.30 0.38 10.09
N ARG A 68 0.07 -0.86 10.53
CA ARG A 68 -0.26 -1.19 11.94
C ARG A 68 0.87 -0.81 12.89
N GLN A 69 2.12 -1.08 12.49
CA GLN A 69 3.30 -0.70 13.26
C GLN A 69 3.40 0.82 13.38
N LYS A 70 3.23 1.57 12.29
CA LYS A 70 3.21 3.05 12.32
C LYS A 70 2.19 3.60 13.30
N MET A 71 0.95 3.08 13.26
CA MET A 71 -0.11 3.48 14.20
C MET A 71 0.27 3.16 15.65
N THR A 72 0.82 1.98 15.91
CA THR A 72 1.22 1.56 17.26
C THR A 72 2.39 2.40 17.80
N THR A 73 3.37 2.70 16.94
CA THR A 73 4.51 3.56 17.27
C THR A 73 4.05 4.99 17.57
N ALA A 74 3.16 5.55 16.76
CA ALA A 74 2.61 6.89 17.00
C ALA A 74 1.84 6.96 18.33
N ALA A 75 1.05 5.94 18.67
CA ALA A 75 0.31 5.89 19.93
C ALA A 75 1.21 5.71 21.17
N GLY A 76 2.48 5.32 21.01
CA GLY A 76 3.45 5.19 22.11
C GLY A 76 3.05 4.18 23.20
N GLY A 77 2.09 3.30 22.95
CA GLY A 77 1.57 2.35 23.94
C GLY A 77 0.81 2.97 25.12
N SER A 78 0.52 4.27 25.07
CA SER A 78 -0.18 5.02 26.13
C SER A 78 -1.65 5.25 25.76
N LYS A 79 -2.51 5.45 26.78
CA LYS A 79 -3.90 5.90 26.57
C LYS A 79 -4.00 7.37 26.17
N VAL A 80 -2.92 8.13 26.33
CA VAL A 80 -2.81 9.54 25.95
C VAL A 80 -1.87 9.60 24.75
N LEU A 81 -2.35 10.18 23.66
CA LEU A 81 -1.54 10.37 22.45
C LEU A 81 -0.47 11.44 22.70
N PRO A 82 0.79 11.20 22.28
CA PRO A 82 1.81 12.24 22.23
C PRO A 82 1.36 13.41 21.33
N GLU A 83 1.85 14.61 21.62
CA GLU A 83 1.56 15.79 20.80
C GLU A 83 2.05 15.58 19.36
N GLY A 84 1.15 15.76 18.38
CA GLY A 84 1.42 15.56 16.96
C GLY A 84 1.21 14.12 16.47
N ALA A 85 1.08 13.13 17.36
CA ALA A 85 0.84 11.74 16.98
C ALA A 85 -0.53 11.52 16.32
N GLU A 86 -1.52 12.37 16.62
CA GLU A 86 -2.83 12.36 15.99
C GLU A 86 -2.72 12.53 14.47
N LYS A 87 -1.75 13.31 14.00
CA LYS A 87 -1.54 13.59 12.58
C LYS A 87 -1.03 12.35 11.85
N ASP A 88 -0.06 11.65 12.43
CA ASP A 88 0.45 10.39 11.88
C ASP A 88 -0.63 9.30 11.85
N ILE A 89 -1.46 9.23 12.90
CA ILE A 89 -2.59 8.29 12.95
C ILE A 89 -3.60 8.61 11.83
N CYS A 90 -3.94 9.90 11.64
CA CYS A 90 -4.81 10.32 10.53
C CYS A 90 -4.22 9.95 9.16
N TYR A 91 -2.91 10.12 8.96
CA TYR A 91 -2.27 9.70 7.71
C TYR A 91 -2.35 8.19 7.47
N VAL A 92 -2.20 7.37 8.51
CA VAL A 92 -2.42 5.91 8.39
C VAL A 92 -3.86 5.61 7.98
N VAL A 93 -4.86 6.28 8.59
CA VAL A 93 -6.28 6.07 8.29
C VAL A 93 -6.62 6.50 6.85
N ASN A 94 -6.19 7.69 6.44
CA ASN A 94 -6.38 8.18 5.07
C ASN A 94 -5.71 7.24 4.05
N THR A 95 -4.52 6.74 4.39
CA THR A 95 -3.81 5.77 3.53
C THR A 95 -4.58 4.46 3.43
N ALA A 96 -5.20 3.98 4.52
CA ALA A 96 -6.05 2.79 4.51
C ALA A 96 -7.31 2.98 3.65
N GLU A 97 -7.95 4.15 3.71
CA GLU A 97 -9.06 4.52 2.84
C GLU A 97 -8.63 4.53 1.37
N TYR A 98 -7.52 5.19 1.04
CA TYR A 98 -6.95 5.16 -0.30
C TYR A 98 -6.69 3.73 -0.81
N CYS A 99 -6.15 2.85 0.06
CA CYS A 99 -5.96 1.45 -0.29
C CYS A 99 -7.31 0.75 -0.58
N SER A 100 -8.33 0.99 0.25
CA SER A 100 -9.67 0.42 0.07
C SER A 100 -10.30 0.85 -1.27
N ASP A 101 -10.09 2.09 -1.70
CA ASP A 101 -10.60 2.60 -2.98
C ASP A 101 -9.79 2.12 -4.19
N THR A 102 -8.50 1.81 -3.99
CA THR A 102 -7.60 1.41 -5.08
C THR A 102 -7.59 -0.11 -5.32
N VAL A 103 -7.83 -0.93 -4.29
CA VAL A 103 -7.90 -2.41 -4.43
C VAL A 103 -8.95 -2.87 -5.45
N PRO A 104 -10.19 -2.34 -5.50
CA PRO A 104 -11.18 -2.72 -6.51
C PRO A 104 -10.69 -2.50 -7.94
N GLN A 105 -9.96 -1.41 -8.19
CA GLN A 105 -9.38 -1.15 -9.51
C GLN A 105 -8.33 -2.20 -9.90
N LEU A 106 -7.56 -2.71 -8.93
CA LEU A 106 -6.65 -3.83 -9.17
C LEU A 106 -7.42 -5.12 -9.48
N GLU A 107 -8.51 -5.38 -8.76
CA GLU A 107 -9.35 -6.55 -8.97
C GLU A 107 -9.94 -6.54 -10.40
N GLU A 108 -10.48 -5.41 -10.84
CA GLU A 108 -11.00 -5.24 -12.20
C GLU A 108 -9.91 -5.49 -13.25
N MET A 109 -8.70 -4.95 -13.05
CA MET A 109 -7.57 -5.19 -13.94
C MET A 109 -7.14 -6.66 -14.01
N VAL A 110 -7.29 -7.42 -12.92
CA VAL A 110 -7.01 -8.86 -12.90
C VAL A 110 -8.13 -9.64 -13.59
N LYS A 111 -9.40 -9.28 -13.35
CA LYS A 111 -10.58 -9.92 -13.97
C LYS A 111 -10.66 -9.69 -15.47
N SER A 112 -10.12 -8.58 -15.97
CA SER A 112 -10.14 -8.24 -17.41
C SER A 112 -9.08 -8.97 -18.24
N LYS A 113 -8.40 -10.00 -17.69
CA LYS A 113 -7.27 -10.70 -18.30
C LYS A 113 -7.55 -12.18 -18.40
#